data_AF-A0A439PKD6-F1
#
_entry.id   AF-A0A439PKD6-F1
#
_cell.length_a   1.000
_cell.length_b   1.000
_cell.length_c   1.000
_cell.angle_alpha   90.00
_cell.angle_beta   90.00
_cell.angle_gamma   90.00
#
_symmetry.space_group_name_H-M   'P 1'
#
loop_
_entity.id
_entity.type
_entity.pdbx_description
1 polymer ?
#
loop_
_entity_poly.entity_id
_entity_poly.type
_entity_poly.pdbx_seq_one_letter_code
_entity_poly.pdbx_strand_id
1 'polypeptide(L)'
;MARPIAEEDEEKPLDPAAENVRRKLVRFMVVNLGLLFLALMVVIGALVYKARNAPVAGSAPAGDVQVPAGASLSGDIVLPVGAKMISQSLSGNRLSIDAELADGSRSIFVYDIAERRIIGQFAIRNK
;
A
#
# COMPACT_ATOMS: atom_id res chain seq x y z
N MET A 1 -55.20 49.61 -10.14
CA MET A 1 -53.82 49.10 -10.10
C MET A 1 -53.83 47.66 -10.57
N ALA A 2 -53.35 47.38 -11.78
CA ALA A 2 -53.10 46.04 -12.29
C ALA A 2 -51.64 46.03 -12.78
N ARG A 3 -50.81 45.16 -12.21
CA ARG A 3 -49.41 44.96 -12.61
C ARG A 3 -49.40 44.09 -13.86
N PRO A 4 -48.62 44.41 -14.90
CA PRO A 4 -48.52 43.55 -16.06
C PRO A 4 -47.71 42.30 -15.71
N ILE A 5 -48.10 41.26 -16.44
CA ILE A 5 -47.72 39.87 -16.39
C ILE A 5 -46.28 39.76 -16.92
N ALA A 6 -45.54 38.76 -16.43
CA ALA A 6 -44.18 38.45 -16.81
C ALA A 6 -43.94 38.63 -18.32
N GLU A 7 -42.96 39.47 -18.65
CA GLU A 7 -42.33 39.47 -19.95
C GLU A 7 -41.74 38.06 -20.12
N GLU A 8 -42.37 37.30 -21.02
CA GLU A 8 -41.82 36.07 -21.56
C GLU A 8 -40.40 36.39 -22.02
N ASP A 9 -39.42 35.65 -21.51
CA ASP A 9 -38.05 35.64 -22.00
C ASP A 9 -38.12 35.33 -23.51
N GLU A 10 -38.23 36.37 -24.32
CA GLU A 10 -38.04 36.32 -25.76
C GLU A 10 -36.62 35.79 -25.97
N GLU A 11 -36.50 34.47 -26.17
CA GLU A 11 -35.28 33.80 -26.60
C GLU A 11 -34.90 34.38 -27.97
N LYS A 12 -34.20 35.51 -27.92
CA LYS A 12 -33.53 36.14 -29.05
C LYS A 12 -32.72 35.06 -29.75
N PRO A 13 -32.92 34.82 -31.05
CA PRO A 13 -32.21 33.76 -31.78
C PRO A 13 -30.71 34.00 -31.60
N LEU A 14 -30.05 33.05 -30.94
CA LEU A 14 -28.62 33.12 -30.64
C LEU A 14 -27.88 33.38 -31.95
N ASP A 15 -27.10 34.46 -31.96
CA ASP A 15 -26.25 34.87 -33.09
C ASP A 15 -25.50 33.62 -33.61
N PRO A 16 -25.51 33.29 -34.91
CA PRO A 16 -24.92 32.05 -35.42
C PRO A 16 -23.43 31.87 -35.06
N ALA A 17 -22.74 32.97 -34.74
CA ALA A 17 -21.39 32.95 -34.19
C ALA A 17 -21.31 32.35 -32.76
N ALA A 18 -22.29 32.61 -31.89
CA ALA A 18 -22.32 32.14 -30.50
C ALA A 18 -22.54 30.63 -30.38
N GLU A 19 -23.38 30.04 -31.24
CA GLU A 19 -23.64 28.60 -31.27
C GLU A 19 -22.37 27.80 -31.65
N ASN A 20 -21.56 28.34 -32.56
CA ASN A 20 -20.26 27.77 -32.96
C ASN A 20 -19.25 27.77 -31.80
N VAL A 21 -19.22 28.84 -31.00
CA VAL A 21 -18.35 28.95 -29.81
C VAL A 21 -18.80 27.95 -28.74
N ARG A 22 -20.10 27.86 -28.47
CA ARG A 22 -20.66 26.89 -27.51
C ARG A 22 -20.29 25.45 -27.87
N ARG A 23 -20.44 25.07 -29.15
CA ARG A 23 -20.05 23.75 -29.66
C ARG A 23 -18.55 23.49 -29.49
N LYS A 24 -17.71 24.51 -29.66
CA LYS A 24 -16.25 24.40 -29.47
C LYS A 24 -15.87 24.24 -28.00
N LEU A 25 -16.54 24.96 -27.10
CA LEU A 25 -16.36 24.84 -25.65
C LEU A 25 -16.77 23.46 -25.14
N VAL A 26 -17.91 22.94 -25.59
CA VAL A 26 -18.37 21.59 -25.21
C VAL A 26 -17.38 20.52 -25.67
N ARG A 27 -16.87 20.62 -26.91
CA ARG A 27 -15.82 19.71 -27.40
C ARG A 27 -14.55 19.79 -26.55
N PHE A 28 -14.12 20.99 -26.18
CA PHE A 28 -12.95 21.18 -25.33
C PHE A 28 -13.15 20.58 -23.93
N MET A 29 -14.33 20.78 -23.35
CA MET A 29 -14.70 20.21 -22.05
C MET A 29 -14.69 18.68 -22.08
N VAL A 30 -15.25 18.06 -23.12
CA VAL A 30 -15.24 16.60 -23.29
C VAL A 30 -13.81 16.06 -23.42
N VAL A 31 -12.96 16.73 -24.20
CA VAL A 31 -11.56 16.34 -24.36
C VAL A 31 -10.81 16.43 -23.03
N ASN A 32 -10.96 17.54 -22.31
CA ASN A 32 -10.31 17.73 -21.01
C ASN A 32 -10.80 16.72 -19.96
N LEU A 33 -12.12 16.48 -19.91
CA LEU A 33 -12.70 15.48 -19.01
C LEU A 33 -12.22 14.07 -19.35
N GLY A 34 -12.12 13.74 -20.64
CA GLY A 34 -11.56 12.48 -21.11
C GLY A 34 -10.10 12.29 -20.69
N LEU A 35 -9.28 13.36 -20.78
CA LEU A 35 -7.89 13.32 -20.34
C LEU A 35 -7.78 13.09 -18.82
N LEU A 36 -8.58 13.80 -18.03
CA LEU A 36 -8.64 13.64 -16.57
C LEU A 36 -9.06 12.21 -16.19
N PHE A 37 -10.09 11.68 -16.86
CA PHE A 37 -10.55 10.32 -16.63
C PHE A 37 -9.49 9.28 -17.02
N LEU A 38 -8.78 9.50 -18.13
CA LEU A 38 -7.69 8.62 -18.56
C LEU A 38 -6.55 8.61 -17.53
N ALA A 39 -6.15 9.78 -17.02
CA ALA A 39 -5.14 9.86 -15.96
C ALA A 39 -5.57 9.09 -14.69
N LEU A 40 -6.84 9.23 -14.28
CA LEU A 40 -7.39 8.46 -13.17
C LEU A 40 -7.35 6.95 -13.44
N MET A 41 -7.75 6.51 -14.64
CA MET A 41 -7.71 5.10 -15.03
C MET A 41 -6.28 4.54 -15.00
N VAL A 42 -5.28 5.32 -15.42
CA VAL A 42 -3.86 4.92 -15.35
C VAL A 42 -3.43 4.71 -13.90
N VAL A 43 -3.77 5.63 -12.99
CA VAL A 43 -3.42 5.51 -11.57
C VAL A 43 -4.10 4.30 -10.93
N ILE A 44 -5.39 4.10 -11.20
CA ILE A 44 -6.12 2.92 -10.70
C ILE A 44 -5.49 1.63 -11.24
N GLY A 45 -5.17 1.59 -12.54
CA GLY A 45 -4.48 0.47 -13.17
C GLY A 45 -3.12 0.19 -12.53
N ALA A 46 -2.32 1.23 -12.26
CA ALA A 46 -1.04 1.11 -11.59
C ALA A 46 -1.18 0.61 -10.15
N LEU A 47 -2.20 1.05 -9.41
CA LEU A 47 -2.50 0.58 -8.06
C LEU A 47 -2.94 -0.89 -8.06
N VAL A 48 -3.78 -1.31 -9.00
CA VAL A 48 -4.20 -2.71 -9.15
C VAL A 48 -3.03 -3.59 -9.57
N TYR A 49 -2.22 -3.14 -10.52
CA TYR A 49 -0.99 -3.83 -10.92
C TYR A 49 -0.05 -3.95 -9.73
N LYS A 50 0.20 -2.86 -9.00
CA LYS A 50 1.00 -2.87 -7.78
C LYS A 50 0.41 -3.77 -6.69
N ALA A 51 -0.91 -3.86 -6.56
CA ALA A 51 -1.55 -4.72 -5.55
C ALA A 51 -1.53 -6.20 -5.96
N ARG A 52 -1.63 -6.51 -7.25
CA ARG A 52 -1.56 -7.88 -7.80
C ARG A 52 -0.13 -8.40 -7.92
N ASN A 53 0.80 -7.52 -8.26
CA ASN A 53 2.22 -7.78 -8.40
C ASN A 53 3.02 -7.35 -7.17
N ALA A 54 2.35 -6.80 -6.14
CA ALA A 54 2.91 -6.82 -4.81
C ALA A 54 3.21 -8.29 -4.57
N PRO A 55 4.48 -8.68 -4.35
CA PRO A 55 4.75 -10.03 -3.94
C PRO A 55 3.84 -10.25 -2.74
N VAL A 56 2.93 -11.21 -2.87
CA VAL A 56 2.30 -11.82 -1.70
C VAL A 56 3.48 -12.00 -0.76
N ALA A 57 3.40 -11.56 0.49
CA ALA A 57 4.48 -11.75 1.44
C ALA A 57 4.71 -13.26 1.75
N GLY A 58 4.46 -14.16 0.81
CA GLY A 58 5.16 -15.42 0.64
C GLY A 58 6.57 -15.13 0.15
N SER A 59 7.49 -15.15 1.10
CA SER A 59 8.85 -15.64 0.91
C SER A 59 9.52 -15.20 -0.39
N ALA A 60 9.95 -13.93 -0.46
CA ALA A 60 11.19 -13.68 -1.20
C ALA A 60 12.21 -14.70 -0.67
N PRO A 61 12.95 -15.44 -1.52
CA PRO A 61 14.01 -16.31 -1.05
C PRO A 61 14.87 -15.47 -0.13
N ALA A 62 15.10 -15.97 1.09
CA ALA A 62 15.76 -15.20 2.11
C ALA A 62 17.12 -14.75 1.54
N GLY A 63 17.19 -13.47 1.14
CA GLY A 63 18.38 -12.92 0.51
C GLY A 63 19.53 -12.95 1.52
N ASP A 64 20.76 -13.03 1.03
CA ASP A 64 21.93 -12.93 1.88
C ASP A 64 21.87 -11.65 2.72
N VAL A 65 22.25 -11.77 3.99
CA VAL A 65 22.36 -10.64 4.91
C VAL A 65 23.37 -9.66 4.31
N GLN A 66 22.89 -8.53 3.79
CA GLN A 66 23.72 -7.53 3.14
C GLN A 66 24.49 -6.74 4.20
N VAL A 67 25.70 -7.18 4.52
CA VAL A 67 26.64 -6.45 5.38
C VAL A 67 27.79 -5.94 4.53
N PRO A 68 28.14 -4.64 4.58
CA PRO A 68 29.32 -4.11 3.91
C PRO A 68 30.57 -4.91 4.29
N ALA A 69 31.46 -5.18 3.33
CA ALA A 69 32.68 -5.95 3.58
C ALA A 69 33.51 -5.31 4.71
N GLY A 70 33.77 -6.08 5.76
CA GLY A 70 34.53 -5.64 6.95
C GLY A 70 33.70 -5.00 8.07
N ALA A 71 32.38 -4.84 7.89
CA ALA A 71 31.48 -4.44 8.97
C ALA A 71 30.86 -5.67 9.66
N SER A 72 30.61 -5.56 10.97
CA SER A 72 29.77 -6.50 11.71
C SER A 72 28.39 -5.90 11.93
N LEU A 73 27.34 -6.72 11.82
CA LEU A 73 25.99 -6.30 12.18
C LEU A 73 25.78 -6.60 13.67
N SER A 74 25.39 -5.58 14.43
CA SER A 74 25.07 -5.69 15.86
C SER A 74 23.66 -5.16 16.11
N GLY A 75 22.96 -5.78 17.05
CA GLY A 75 21.62 -5.40 17.48
C GLY A 75 21.12 -6.30 18.59
N ASP A 76 20.15 -5.80 19.35
CA ASP A 76 19.52 -6.54 20.44
C ASP A 76 18.21 -7.17 19.97
N ILE A 77 18.00 -8.43 20.35
CA ILE A 77 16.73 -9.13 20.15
C ILE A 77 16.05 -9.24 21.51
N VAL A 78 15.00 -8.45 21.72
CA VAL A 78 14.25 -8.41 22.97
C VAL A 78 13.30 -9.59 23.03
N LEU A 79 13.58 -10.55 23.92
CA LEU A 79 12.68 -11.64 24.27
C LEU A 79 11.86 -11.31 25.52
N PRO A 80 10.71 -11.97 25.74
CA PRO A 80 9.94 -11.80 26.97
C PRO A 80 10.78 -12.07 28.23
N VAL A 81 10.47 -11.35 29.31
CA VAL A 81 11.18 -11.51 30.59
C VAL A 81 11.09 -12.95 31.09
N GLY A 82 12.22 -13.50 31.53
CA GLY A 82 12.32 -14.88 31.98
C GLY A 82 12.32 -15.94 30.86
N ALA A 83 12.25 -15.54 29.59
CA ALA A 83 12.39 -16.49 28.48
C ALA A 83 13.83 -17.01 28.38
N LYS A 84 13.97 -18.31 28.07
CA LYS A 84 15.23 -19.00 27.83
C LYS A 84 15.30 -19.44 26.39
N MET A 85 16.38 -19.09 25.68
CA MET A 85 16.63 -19.58 24.34
C MET A 85 17.00 -21.07 24.39
N ILE A 86 16.27 -21.89 23.64
CA ILE A 86 16.50 -23.33 23.52
C ILE A 86 17.32 -23.62 22.26
N SER A 87 16.92 -23.03 21.13
CA SER A 87 17.64 -23.20 19.87
C SER A 87 17.40 -22.02 18.92
N GLN A 88 18.23 -21.95 17.88
CA GLN A 88 18.14 -20.94 16.83
C GLN A 88 18.47 -21.56 15.47
N SER A 89 17.87 -21.01 14.42
CA SER A 89 18.17 -21.38 13.03
C SER A 89 18.10 -20.16 12.13
N LEU A 90 18.98 -20.09 11.14
CA LEU A 90 19.12 -18.98 10.21
C LEU A 90 18.79 -19.44 8.80
N SER A 91 17.93 -18.68 8.11
CA SER A 91 17.65 -18.86 6.69
C SER A 91 17.67 -17.48 6.03
N GLY A 92 18.74 -17.22 5.27
CA GLY A 92 19.06 -15.89 4.70
C GLY A 92 18.94 -14.78 5.75
N ASN A 93 18.02 -13.85 5.54
CA ASN A 93 17.77 -12.71 6.42
C ASN A 93 16.83 -13.00 7.61
N ARG A 94 16.37 -14.23 7.79
CA ARG A 94 15.45 -14.62 8.88
C ARG A 94 16.12 -15.51 9.90
N LEU A 95 16.09 -15.08 11.16
CA LEU A 95 16.51 -15.86 12.32
C LEU A 95 15.28 -16.36 13.06
N SER A 96 15.09 -17.67 13.15
CA SER A 96 14.11 -18.29 14.03
C SER A 96 14.74 -18.60 15.38
N ILE A 97 14.07 -18.24 16.46
CA ILE A 97 14.50 -18.47 17.85
C ILE A 97 13.41 -19.29 18.54
N ASP A 98 13.77 -20.49 18.97
CA ASP A 98 12.95 -21.34 19.82
C ASP A 98 13.25 -21.01 21.28
N ALA A 99 12.24 -20.58 22.03
CA ALA A 99 12.39 -20.18 23.42
C ALA A 99 11.36 -20.86 24.33
N GLU A 100 11.80 -21.21 25.53
CA GLU A 100 10.94 -21.51 26.68
C GLU A 100 10.56 -20.18 27.34
N LEU A 101 9.27 -19.94 27.58
CA LEU A 101 8.79 -18.79 28.32
C LEU A 101 8.88 -19.04 29.84
N ALA A 102 8.70 -17.99 30.63
CA ALA A 102 8.73 -18.07 32.09
C ALA A 102 7.66 -19.02 32.66
N ASP A 103 6.57 -19.26 31.94
CA ASP A 103 5.50 -20.21 32.31
C ASP A 103 5.79 -21.66 31.87
N GLY A 104 6.96 -21.93 31.28
CA GLY A 104 7.35 -23.23 30.74
C GLY A 104 6.75 -23.54 29.37
N SER A 105 5.93 -22.65 28.80
CA SER A 105 5.42 -22.82 27.43
C SER A 105 6.52 -22.57 26.40
N ARG A 106 6.40 -23.16 25.21
CA ARG A 106 7.37 -22.97 24.12
C ARG A 106 6.83 -22.05 23.05
N SER A 107 7.66 -21.13 22.55
CA SER A 107 7.31 -20.27 21.44
C SER A 107 8.48 -20.07 20.48
N ILE A 108 8.17 -19.96 19.19
CA ILE A 108 9.11 -19.62 18.14
C ILE A 108 8.93 -18.15 17.80
N PHE A 109 10.00 -17.36 17.92
CA PHE A 109 10.10 -15.99 17.46
C PHE A 109 10.83 -15.96 16.12
N VAL A 110 10.31 -15.18 15.16
CA VAL A 110 10.96 -14.99 13.85
C VAL A 110 11.43 -13.54 13.78
N TYR A 111 12.74 -13.35 13.68
CA TYR A 111 13.38 -12.05 13.59
C TYR A 111 13.87 -11.81 12.16
N ASP A 112 13.58 -10.63 11.60
CA ASP A 112 14.11 -10.18 10.32
C ASP A 112 15.35 -9.31 10.57
N ILE A 113 16.50 -9.73 10.04
CA ILE A 113 17.81 -9.13 10.31
C ILE A 113 17.95 -7.76 9.62
N ALA A 114 17.44 -7.62 8.39
CA ALA A 114 17.43 -6.36 7.64
C ALA A 114 16.50 -5.32 8.27
N GLU A 115 15.29 -5.72 8.66
CA GLU A 115 14.31 -4.82 9.30
C GLU A 115 14.57 -4.63 10.80
N ARG A 116 15.47 -5.42 11.39
CA ARG A 116 15.87 -5.42 12.80
C ARG A 116 14.70 -5.52 13.78
N ARG A 117 13.72 -6.38 13.47
CA ARG A 117 12.51 -6.55 14.30
C ARG A 117 11.98 -7.98 14.27
N ILE A 118 11.21 -8.32 15.31
CA ILE A 118 10.42 -9.56 15.32
C ILE A 118 9.24 -9.39 14.35
N ILE A 119 9.13 -10.32 13.40
CA ILE A 119 8.08 -10.38 12.37
C ILE A 119 7.09 -11.52 12.59
N GLY A 120 7.32 -12.39 13.59
CA GLY A 120 6.40 -13.48 13.91
C GLY A 120 6.64 -14.07 15.29
N GLN A 121 5.56 -14.59 15.88
CA GLN A 121 5.57 -15.34 17.13
C GLN A 121 4.56 -16.48 17.04
N PHE A 122 5.00 -17.70 17.35
CA PHE A 122 4.16 -18.90 17.26
C PHE A 122 4.25 -19.68 18.56
N ALA A 123 3.12 -20.02 19.18
CA ALA A 123 3.08 -20.91 20.32
C ALA A 123 3.17 -22.38 19.86
N ILE A 124 3.99 -23.18 20.53
CA ILE A 124 4.06 -24.63 20.31
C ILE A 124 3.11 -25.30 21.31
N ARG A 125 2.16 -26.08 20.83
CA ARG A 125 1.19 -26.82 21.65
C ARG A 125 1.11 -28.25 21.17
N ASN A 126 1.06 -29.20 22.10
CA ASN A 126 0.75 -30.60 21.81
C ASN A 126 -0.77 -30.78 21.75
N LYS A 127 -1.24 -31.69 20.90
CA LYS A 127 -2.66 -32.05 20.79
C LYS A 127 -2.99 -33.20 21.73
#